data_AF-A0A4P8RSA8-F1
#
_entry.id   AF-A0A4P8RSA8-F1
#
_cell.length_a   1.000
_cell.length_b   1.000
_cell.length_c   1.000
_cell.angle_alpha   90.00
_cell.angle_beta   90.00
_cell.angle_gamma   90.00
#
_symmetry.space_group_name_H-M   'P 1'
#
loop_
_entity.id
_entity.type
_entity.pdbx_description
1 polymer ?
#
loop_
_entity_poly.entity_id
_entity_poly.type
_entity_poly.pdbx_seq_one_letter_code
_entity_poly.pdbx_strand_id
1 'polypeptide(L)'
;MDLERFKQLHAYFSQQDLPEGARETEEYEAYTDAIHENEECYNWATAEKLKSKGFDYESYCCLMMADNVYSSLDDAGEIRYGDPSVIINKWDEGLYGIPIHDGGSSMVLIHYCPWCGKKIAE
;
A
#
# COMPACT_ATOMS: atom_id res chain seq x y z
N MET A 1 -11.42 -1.25 -16.83
CA MET A 1 -10.64 -2.35 -17.46
C MET A 1 -10.96 -3.65 -16.75
N ASP A 2 -10.99 -4.79 -17.43
CA ASP A 2 -11.12 -6.10 -16.77
C ASP A 2 -9.78 -6.58 -16.18
N LEU A 3 -9.85 -7.51 -15.22
CA LEU A 3 -8.68 -7.99 -14.48
C LEU A 3 -7.63 -8.65 -15.38
N GLU A 4 -8.02 -9.41 -16.40
CA GLU A 4 -7.06 -10.11 -17.26
C GLU A 4 -6.28 -9.15 -18.14
N ARG A 5 -6.96 -8.14 -18.71
CA ARG A 5 -6.28 -7.06 -19.42
C ARG A 5 -5.37 -6.26 -18.50
N PHE A 6 -5.83 -5.98 -17.28
CA PHE A 6 -5.04 -5.29 -16.28
C PHE A 6 -3.73 -6.02 -15.95
N LYS A 7 -3.78 -7.34 -15.72
CA LYS A 7 -2.59 -8.16 -15.42
C LYS A 7 -1.53 -8.07 -16.52
N GLN A 8 -1.94 -8.06 -17.79
CA GLN A 8 -1.03 -7.90 -18.93
C GLN A 8 -0.32 -6.54 -18.89
N LEU A 9 -1.08 -5.47 -18.67
CA LEU A 9 -0.53 -4.12 -18.57
C LEU A 9 0.35 -3.96 -17.32
N HIS A 10 -0.05 -4.55 -16.19
CA HIS A 10 0.73 -4.53 -14.96
C HIS A 10 2.08 -5.20 -15.15
N ALA A 11 2.17 -6.34 -15.83
CA ALA A 11 3.44 -7.00 -16.13
C ALA A 11 4.39 -6.12 -16.96
N TYR A 12 3.86 -5.22 -17.77
CA TYR A 12 4.65 -4.27 -18.56
C TYR A 12 4.97 -3.00 -17.77
N PHE A 13 3.96 -2.29 -17.26
CA PHE A 13 4.09 -0.96 -16.65
C PHE A 13 4.61 -0.95 -15.21
N SER A 14 4.62 -2.07 -14.50
CA SER A 14 5.23 -2.17 -13.17
C SER A 14 6.77 -2.24 -13.20
N GLN A 15 7.37 -2.32 -14.39
CA GLN A 15 8.83 -2.36 -14.55
C GLN A 15 9.46 -1.02 -14.20
N GLN A 16 10.65 -1.06 -13.62
CA GLN A 16 11.39 0.13 -13.21
C GLN A 16 11.87 0.94 -14.43
N ASP A 17 12.33 0.25 -15.48
CA ASP A 17 12.86 0.83 -16.71
C ASP A 17 11.83 0.70 -17.84
N LEU A 18 11.10 1.78 -18.09
CA LEU A 18 10.17 1.86 -19.22
C LEU A 18 10.78 2.68 -20.36
N PRO A 19 10.42 2.37 -21.63
CA PRO A 19 10.79 3.21 -22.76
C PRO A 19 10.33 4.67 -22.59
N GLU A 20 11.06 5.60 -23.20
CA GLU A 20 10.67 7.01 -23.26
C GLU A 20 9.27 7.16 -23.88
N GLY A 21 8.42 7.99 -23.26
CA GLY A 21 7.03 8.19 -23.69
C GLY A 21 6.05 7.06 -23.32
N ALA A 22 6.50 5.93 -22.75
CA ALA A 22 5.60 4.84 -22.38
C ALA A 22 4.55 5.23 -21.32
N ARG A 23 4.84 6.23 -20.49
CA ARG A 23 3.90 6.77 -19.47
C ARG A 23 2.97 7.86 -20.00
N GLU A 24 3.12 8.25 -21.27
CA GLU A 24 2.32 9.30 -21.91
C GLU A 24 1.21 8.70 -22.80
N THR A 25 1.06 7.38 -22.81
CA THR A 25 0.06 6.70 -23.64
C THR A 25 -1.27 6.55 -22.92
N GLU A 26 -2.36 6.50 -23.70
CA GLU A 26 -3.72 6.23 -23.18
C GLU A 26 -3.79 4.87 -22.46
N GLU A 27 -2.97 3.88 -22.87
CA GLU A 27 -2.92 2.60 -22.16
C GLU A 27 -2.31 2.70 -20.77
N TYR A 28 -1.32 3.59 -20.57
CA TYR A 28 -0.76 3.83 -19.25
C TYR A 28 -1.77 4.53 -18.34
N GLU A 29 -2.50 5.52 -18.87
CA GLU A 29 -3.59 6.19 -18.15
C GLU A 29 -4.68 5.18 -17.74
N ALA A 30 -5.16 4.36 -18.68
CA ALA A 30 -6.15 3.32 -18.38
C ALA A 30 -5.64 2.29 -17.36
N TYR A 31 -4.34 1.98 -17.36
CA TYR A 31 -3.72 1.14 -16.35
C TYR A 31 -3.70 1.81 -14.97
N THR A 32 -3.30 3.08 -14.90
CA THR A 32 -3.29 3.82 -13.62
C THR A 32 -4.69 4.00 -13.05
N ASP A 33 -5.68 4.28 -13.89
CA ASP A 33 -7.08 4.38 -13.47
C ASP A 33 -7.59 3.04 -12.93
N ALA A 34 -7.22 1.93 -13.58
CA ALA A 34 -7.57 0.61 -13.09
C ALA A 34 -6.95 0.32 -11.70
N ILE A 35 -5.73 0.78 -11.42
CA ILE A 35 -5.12 0.63 -10.08
C ILE A 35 -5.89 1.42 -9.02
N HIS A 36 -6.33 2.63 -9.33
CA HIS A 36 -6.92 3.52 -8.33
C HIS A 36 -8.42 3.36 -8.15
N GLU A 37 -9.14 3.03 -9.23
CA GLU A 37 -10.60 3.10 -9.25
C GLU A 37 -11.27 1.71 -9.32
N ASN A 38 -10.52 0.67 -9.68
CA ASN A 38 -11.05 -0.69 -9.74
C ASN A 38 -10.54 -1.51 -8.55
N GLU A 39 -11.45 -1.83 -7.63
CA GLU A 39 -11.14 -2.59 -6.41
C GLU A 39 -10.48 -3.95 -6.69
N GLU A 40 -10.93 -4.68 -7.72
CA GLU A 40 -10.39 -6.00 -8.06
C GLU A 40 -8.94 -5.90 -8.56
N CYS A 41 -8.66 -4.92 -9.43
CA CYS A 41 -7.32 -4.64 -9.94
C CYS A 41 -6.38 -4.17 -8.83
N TYR A 42 -6.84 -3.23 -8.00
CA TYR A 42 -6.12 -2.75 -6.82
C TYR A 42 -5.75 -3.91 -5.88
N ASN A 43 -6.74 -4.73 -5.51
CA ASN A 43 -6.56 -5.83 -4.58
C ASN A 43 -5.57 -6.86 -5.13
N TRP A 44 -5.70 -7.24 -6.40
CA TRP A 44 -4.78 -8.19 -7.02
C TRP A 44 -3.34 -7.64 -7.05
N ALA A 45 -3.13 -6.40 -7.53
CA ALA A 45 -1.80 -5.82 -7.65
C ALA A 45 -1.12 -5.67 -6.27
N THR A 46 -1.90 -5.23 -5.27
CA THR A 46 -1.41 -5.06 -3.91
C THR A 46 -1.05 -6.39 -3.27
N ALA A 47 -1.90 -7.41 -3.41
CA ALA A 47 -1.61 -8.75 -2.88
C ALA A 47 -0.34 -9.36 -3.51
N GLU A 48 -0.19 -9.26 -4.84
CA GLU A 48 1.00 -9.76 -5.53
C GLU A 48 2.27 -9.00 -5.09
N LYS A 49 2.19 -7.68 -4.93
CA LYS A 49 3.28 -6.87 -4.39
C LYS A 49 3.70 -7.35 -3.00
N LEU A 50 2.76 -7.41 -2.05
CA LEU A 50 3.05 -7.77 -0.66
C LEU A 50 3.55 -9.22 -0.54
N LYS A 51 2.98 -10.14 -1.31
CA LYS A 51 3.42 -11.53 -1.41
C LYS A 51 4.85 -11.64 -1.94
N SER A 52 5.21 -10.89 -2.98
CA SER A 52 6.58 -10.89 -3.54
C SER A 52 7.63 -10.41 -2.53
N LYS A 53 7.20 -9.64 -1.52
CA LYS A 53 8.03 -9.12 -0.43
C LYS A 53 8.01 -9.99 0.82
N GLY A 54 7.25 -11.09 0.82
CA GLY A 54 7.10 -11.97 1.99
C GLY A 54 6.39 -11.31 3.17
N PHE A 55 5.59 -10.28 2.93
CA PHE A 55 4.87 -9.55 3.98
C PHE A 55 3.56 -10.27 4.34
N ASP A 56 3.28 -10.45 5.63
CA ASP A 56 2.07 -11.11 6.13
C ASP A 56 0.84 -10.17 6.07
N TYR A 57 0.38 -9.91 4.85
CA TYR A 57 -0.75 -9.02 4.59
C TYR A 57 -2.11 -9.61 5.02
N GLU A 58 -2.22 -10.93 5.15
CA GLU A 58 -3.47 -11.62 5.52
C GLU A 58 -3.85 -11.38 6.98
N SER A 59 -2.88 -11.03 7.83
CA SER A 59 -3.13 -10.64 9.22
C SER A 59 -3.86 -9.28 9.38
N TYR A 60 -4.00 -8.51 8.30
CA TYR A 60 -4.61 -7.19 8.31
C TYR A 60 -6.09 -7.23 7.89
N CYS A 61 -6.84 -6.22 8.32
CA CYS A 61 -8.28 -6.13 8.05
C CYS A 61 -8.64 -5.88 6.57
N CYS A 62 -7.73 -5.30 5.79
CA CYS A 62 -7.85 -5.07 4.36
C CYS A 62 -6.47 -4.85 3.74
N LEU A 63 -6.38 -5.00 2.42
CA LEU A 63 -5.12 -4.81 1.68
C LEU A 63 -4.60 -3.38 1.77
N MET A 64 -5.48 -2.37 1.82
CA MET A 64 -5.06 -0.98 1.94
C MET A 64 -4.38 -0.69 3.28
N MET A 65 -4.85 -1.30 4.37
CA MET A 65 -4.17 -1.23 5.67
C MET A 65 -2.80 -1.93 5.60
N ALA A 66 -2.76 -3.16 5.07
CA ALA A 66 -1.51 -3.91 4.93
C ALA A 66 -0.47 -3.14 4.10
N ASP A 67 -0.91 -2.52 3.01
CA ASP A 67 -0.05 -1.80 2.08
C ASP A 67 0.55 -0.53 2.68
N ASN A 68 -0.28 0.24 3.40
CA ASN A 68 0.19 1.45 4.06
C ASN A 68 1.13 1.12 5.23
N VAL A 69 0.88 0.03 5.96
CA VAL A 69 1.81 -0.46 6.98
C VAL A 69 3.09 -0.99 6.35
N TYR A 70 3.04 -1.76 5.27
CA TYR A 70 4.26 -2.19 4.58
C TYR A 70 5.09 -1.01 4.09
N SER A 71 4.43 -0.01 3.48
CA SER A 71 5.06 1.21 2.99
C SER A 71 5.65 2.07 4.11
N SER A 72 5.26 1.84 5.37
CA SER A 72 5.82 2.56 6.52
C SER A 72 7.17 2.03 6.99
N LEU A 73 7.60 0.87 6.50
CA LEU A 73 8.81 0.17 6.93
C LEU A 73 9.99 0.43 5.98
N ASP A 74 11.21 0.33 6.50
CA ASP A 74 12.44 0.29 5.71
C ASP A 74 12.81 -1.16 5.30
N ASP A 75 13.96 -1.31 4.64
CA ASP A 75 14.45 -2.61 4.18
C ASP A 75 14.79 -3.59 5.32
N ALA A 76 15.00 -3.09 6.54
CA ALA A 76 15.21 -3.89 7.74
C ALA A 76 13.88 -4.27 8.43
N GLY A 77 12.75 -3.74 7.98
CA GLY A 77 11.45 -3.92 8.61
C GLY A 77 11.18 -2.95 9.76
N GLU A 78 12.00 -1.92 9.91
CA GLU A 78 11.88 -0.89 10.95
C GLU A 78 11.02 0.28 10.47
N ILE A 79 10.36 0.96 11.40
CA ILE A 79 9.53 2.12 11.12
C ILE A 79 10.39 3.28 10.58
N ARG A 80 10.00 3.85 9.43
CA ARG A 80 10.64 5.03 8.83
C ARG A 80 10.28 6.32 9.57
N TYR A 81 10.78 6.48 10.79
CA TYR A 81 10.54 7.67 11.61
C TYR A 81 10.99 8.96 10.90
N GLY A 82 10.15 9.99 10.97
CA GLY A 82 10.42 11.30 10.35
C GLY A 82 10.18 11.38 8.84
N ASP A 83 9.80 10.28 8.17
CA ASP A 83 9.36 10.32 6.79
C ASP A 83 7.89 10.76 6.70
N PRO A 84 7.59 11.94 6.13
CA PRO A 84 6.22 12.47 6.05
C PRO A 84 5.28 11.64 5.17
N SER A 85 5.81 10.71 4.36
CA SER A 85 5.00 9.75 3.59
C SER A 85 4.39 8.64 4.47
N VAL A 86 4.89 8.45 5.69
CA VAL A 86 4.32 7.48 6.63
C VAL A 86 3.06 8.06 7.26
N ILE A 87 1.91 7.60 6.77
CA ILE A 87 0.59 8.06 7.24
C ILE A 87 -0.02 7.14 8.31
N ILE A 88 0.47 5.91 8.41
CA ILE A 88 0.04 4.92 9.41
C ILE A 88 1.18 3.96 9.69
N ASN A 89 1.23 3.40 10.90
CA ASN A 89 2.10 2.28 11.22
C ASN A 89 1.41 1.34 12.24
N LYS A 90 1.98 0.15 12.45
CA LYS A 90 1.67 -0.81 13.49
C LYS A 90 2.87 -0.96 14.42
N TRP A 91 2.73 -0.55 15.67
CA TRP A 91 3.76 -0.68 16.69
C TRP A 91 3.71 -2.05 17.38
N ASP A 92 4.74 -2.31 18.19
CA ASP A 92 4.75 -3.36 19.19
C ASP A 92 3.44 -3.33 20.00
N GLU A 93 2.97 -4.51 20.41
CA GLU A 93 1.65 -4.70 21.06
C GLU A 93 0.45 -4.66 20.10
N GLY A 94 0.67 -4.47 18.80
CA GLY A 94 -0.38 -4.52 17.77
C GLY A 94 -1.21 -3.24 17.68
N LEU A 95 -0.69 -2.13 18.21
CA LEU A 95 -1.32 -0.82 18.16
C LEU A 95 -1.13 -0.19 16.78
N TYR A 96 -2.21 0.37 16.24
CA TYR A 96 -2.18 1.12 14.99
C TYR A 96 -2.31 2.61 15.29
N GLY A 97 -1.56 3.43 14.56
CA GLY A 97 -1.61 4.88 14.76
C GLY A 97 -1.09 5.68 13.59
N ILE A 98 -1.45 6.96 13.60
CA ILE A 98 -0.94 7.98 12.70
C ILE A 98 0.30 8.58 13.37
N PRO A 99 1.51 8.44 12.80
CA PRO A 99 2.71 9.04 13.39
C PRO A 99 2.60 10.56 13.46
N ILE A 100 3.10 11.15 14.54
CA ILE A 100 3.30 12.60 14.66
C ILE A 100 4.74 12.91 14.25
N HIS A 101 4.90 13.72 13.21
CA HIS A 101 6.22 14.08 12.66
C HIS A 101 6.89 15.22 13.45
N ASP A 102 7.03 15.03 14.76
CA ASP A 102 7.69 15.97 15.70
C ASP A 102 9.17 15.63 15.96
N GLY A 103 9.69 14.60 15.29
CA GLY A 103 11.03 14.06 15.51
C GLY A 103 11.11 12.99 16.60
N GLY A 104 9.99 12.61 17.22
CA GLY A 104 9.88 11.50 18.17
C GLY A 104 9.13 10.28 17.60
N SER A 105 8.71 9.38 18.51
CA SER A 105 7.89 8.19 18.22
C SER A 105 6.43 8.37 18.61
N SER A 106 5.98 9.62 18.76
CA SER A 106 4.62 9.97 19.15
C SER A 106 3.62 9.56 18.05
N MET A 107 2.42 9.13 18.44
CA MET A 107 1.36 8.78 17.49
C MET A 107 -0.03 9.10 18.02
N VAL A 108 -0.97 9.27 17.10
CA VAL A 108 -2.41 9.25 17.39
C VAL A 108 -2.91 7.82 17.19
N LEU A 109 -3.31 7.16 18.27
CA LEU A 109 -3.89 5.82 18.22
C LEU A 109 -5.20 5.81 17.43
N ILE A 110 -5.40 4.77 16.63
CA ILE A 110 -6.64 4.53 15.91
C ILE A 110 -7.22 3.16 16.28
N HIS A 111 -8.54 3.11 16.50
CA HIS A 111 -9.25 1.87 16.86
C HIS A 111 -10.01 1.25 15.69
N TYR A 112 -10.18 2.02 14.60
CA TYR A 112 -10.90 1.61 13.40
C TYR A 112 -10.05 1.88 12.17
N CYS A 113 -10.05 0.93 11.23
CA CYS A 113 -9.38 1.09 9.95
C CYS A 113 -10.02 2.25 9.16
N PRO A 114 -9.24 3.26 8.71
CA PRO A 114 -9.76 4.39 7.94
C PRO A 114 -10.38 4.00 6.59
N TRP A 115 -10.02 2.82 6.07
CA TRP A 115 -10.40 2.39 4.73
C TRP A 115 -11.58 1.41 4.70
N CYS A 116 -11.59 0.41 5.58
CA CYS A 116 -12.68 -0.58 5.62
C CYS A 116 -13.60 -0.46 6.85
N GLY A 117 -13.30 0.45 7.78
CA GLY A 117 -14.12 0.68 8.98
C GLY A 117 -14.09 -0.44 10.02
N LYS A 118 -13.33 -1.52 9.80
CA LYS A 118 -13.22 -2.62 10.77
C LYS A 118 -12.48 -2.17 12.03
N LYS A 119 -12.96 -2.60 13.20
CA LYS A 119 -12.24 -2.44 14.48
C LYS A 119 -10.92 -3.23 14.43
N ILE A 120 -9.81 -2.58 14.73
CA ILE A 120 -8.44 -3.13 14.61
C ILE A 120 -7.70 -3.28 15.94
N ALA A 121 -8.19 -2.61 16.98
CA ALA A 121 -7.74 -2.75 18.36
C ALA A 121 -8.94 -2.63 19.30
N GLU A 122 -8.88 -3.32 20.44
CA GLU A 122 -9.73 -3.03 21.60
C GLU A 122 -8.95 -2.18 22.60
#